data_AF-A0A0D8XYE2-F1
#
_entry.id   AF-A0A0D8XYE2-F1
#
_cell.length_a   1.000
_cell.length_b   1.000
_cell.length_c   1.000
_cell.angle_alpha   90.00
_cell.angle_beta   90.00
_cell.angle_gamma   90.00
#
_symmetry.space_group_name_H-M   'P 1'
#
loop_
_entity.id
_entity.type
_entity.pdbx_description
1 polymer ?
#
loop_
_entity_poly.entity_id
_entity_poly.type
_entity_poly.pdbx_seq_one_letter_code
_entity_poly.pdbx_strand_id
1 'polypeptide(L)'
;MQKYNQEAKKLRISSNDHSSEWLEMRCEETGTLSVQITLWQQLLRGFSSTFHGQIRVDIDEGWTNGASRWFYLHPRHNDHLNEAKDHEMLRKLGSRNYISTNFLQKLMGRIPKHLIYTDDQKQQLGDMKLWLSYTADHVLPIENYSYLMTSLATSPNVGPFSASLACLLEHLPKVDLGVVARPIVHAMINTQQLRPLLNALYAADIQQCQDLNTLFRSHTLASKMLYELLKIYGHSYLIDTLKPVIDKIYKERRCCEVDPNRMPQGETDEKNLRTLLYYFSLVFACITESTSRCPSSIRVILSDLRMVVRQKTGKLDVEFLALSSFLIMRFFAAAVLSPKSFGIKSEQPKPNL
;
A
#
# COMPACT_ATOMS: atom_id res chain seq x y z
N MET A 1 4.51 20.43 -21.46
CA MET A 1 3.22 20.71 -20.80
C MET A 1 2.12 20.44 -21.80
N GLN A 2 1.63 19.20 -21.88
CA GLN A 2 0.43 18.90 -22.67
C GLN A 2 -0.79 19.26 -21.82
N LYS A 3 -1.74 19.97 -22.44
CA LYS A 3 -2.98 20.38 -21.80
C LYS A 3 -3.81 19.13 -21.48
N TYR A 4 -4.11 18.97 -20.20
CA TYR A 4 -5.01 17.97 -19.67
C TYR A 4 -6.43 18.27 -20.15
N ASN A 5 -7.05 17.36 -20.90
CA ASN A 5 -8.48 17.43 -21.16
C ASN A 5 -9.20 16.70 -20.02
N GLN A 6 -9.62 17.46 -19.02
CA GLN A 6 -10.50 16.97 -17.96
C GLN A 6 -11.94 17.32 -18.32
N GLU A 7 -12.75 16.33 -18.69
CA GLU A 7 -14.20 16.47 -18.79
C GLU A 7 -14.87 15.82 -17.58
N ALA A 8 -15.78 16.56 -16.92
CA ALA A 8 -16.60 16.06 -15.83
C ALA A 8 -18.07 16.12 -16.24
N LYS A 9 -18.78 14.99 -16.15
CA LYS A 9 -20.23 14.91 -16.40
C LYS A 9 -20.91 14.15 -15.26
N LYS A 10 -22.08 14.64 -14.85
CA LYS A 10 -22.90 14.04 -13.79
C LYS A 10 -24.00 13.20 -14.45
N LEU A 11 -24.14 11.94 -14.02
CA LEU A 11 -25.25 11.08 -14.40
C LEU A 11 -26.24 10.97 -13.25
N ARG A 12 -27.53 11.19 -13.53
CA ARG A 12 -28.63 10.95 -12.57
C ARG A 12 -29.16 9.53 -12.72
N ILE A 13 -29.12 8.74 -11.64
CA ILE A 13 -29.75 7.40 -11.60
C ILE A 13 -31.21 7.56 -11.18
N SER A 14 -32.12 6.99 -11.96
CA SER A 14 -33.56 7.02 -11.70
C SER A 14 -33.99 5.85 -10.81
N SER A 15 -35.28 5.81 -10.44
CA SER A 15 -35.89 4.74 -9.62
C SER A 15 -35.81 3.33 -10.22
N ASN A 16 -35.37 3.20 -11.47
CA ASN A 16 -35.33 1.92 -12.18
C ASN A 16 -33.93 1.28 -12.15
N ASP A 17 -33.07 1.65 -11.20
CA ASP A 17 -31.66 1.21 -11.05
C ASP A 17 -30.74 1.52 -12.25
N HIS A 18 -31.17 2.41 -13.15
CA HIS A 18 -30.38 2.89 -14.27
C HIS A 18 -30.53 4.40 -14.47
N SER A 19 -29.51 5.01 -15.06
CA SER A 19 -29.60 6.39 -15.53
C SER A 19 -30.43 6.45 -16.81
N SER A 20 -31.29 7.47 -16.90
CA SER A 20 -31.97 7.83 -18.15
C SER A 20 -31.05 8.62 -19.10
N GLU A 21 -29.87 9.02 -18.63
CA GLU A 21 -28.86 9.76 -19.38
C GLU A 21 -27.70 8.83 -19.75
N TRP A 22 -27.14 9.02 -20.95
CA TRP A 22 -25.98 8.27 -21.43
C TRP A 22 -24.79 9.22 -21.54
N LEU A 23 -23.60 8.73 -21.16
CA LEU A 23 -22.36 9.48 -21.35
C LEU A 23 -21.73 9.09 -22.68
N GLU A 24 -21.76 10.02 -23.62
CA GLU A 24 -20.98 9.92 -24.85
C GLU A 24 -19.65 10.66 -24.67
N MET A 25 -18.56 9.96 -24.97
CA MET A 25 -17.18 10.47 -24.90
C MET A 25 -16.52 10.26 -26.27
N ARG A 26 -15.94 11.33 -26.82
CA ARG A 26 -15.24 11.25 -28.11
C ARG A 26 -13.85 10.64 -27.88
N CYS A 27 -13.49 9.65 -28.69
CA CYS A 27 -12.19 8.98 -28.66
C CYS A 27 -11.36 9.42 -29.88
N GLU A 28 -10.05 9.61 -29.71
CA GLU A 28 -9.12 9.71 -30.84
C GLU A 28 -8.73 8.31 -31.32
N GLU A 29 -8.46 8.15 -32.62
CA GLU A 29 -8.47 6.86 -33.34
C GLU A 29 -7.28 5.92 -33.02
N THR A 30 -6.31 6.33 -32.20
CA THR A 30 -5.09 5.53 -31.98
C THR A 30 -4.72 5.42 -30.50
N GLY A 31 -5.02 4.28 -29.89
CA GLY A 31 -4.51 3.89 -28.57
C GLY A 31 -5.42 2.91 -27.81
N THR A 32 -4.81 2.08 -26.94
CA THR A 32 -5.54 1.25 -25.97
C THR A 32 -6.15 2.16 -24.89
N LEU A 33 -7.47 2.11 -24.76
CA LEU A 33 -8.25 2.99 -23.89
C LEU A 33 -8.44 2.31 -22.52
N SER A 34 -8.54 3.07 -21.46
CA SER A 34 -9.06 2.54 -20.18
C SER A 34 -10.05 3.54 -19.62
N VAL A 35 -10.97 3.13 -18.76
CA VAL A 35 -11.96 4.02 -18.15
C VAL A 35 -11.94 3.79 -16.67
N GLN A 36 -11.73 4.87 -15.92
CA GLN A 36 -11.71 4.85 -14.47
C GLN A 36 -12.99 5.50 -13.93
N ILE A 37 -13.78 4.71 -13.23
CA ILE A 37 -15.06 5.11 -12.65
C ILE A 37 -14.92 5.14 -11.15
N THR A 38 -15.23 6.28 -10.54
CA THR A 38 -15.15 6.46 -9.09
C THR A 38 -16.52 6.75 -8.50
N LEU A 39 -16.94 5.93 -7.53
CA LEU A 39 -18.26 6.02 -6.92
C LEU A 39 -18.21 6.79 -5.60
N TRP A 40 -18.93 7.91 -5.55
CA TRP A 40 -19.09 8.74 -4.36
C TRP A 40 -20.58 8.90 -4.02
N GLN A 41 -20.91 8.76 -2.74
CA GLN A 41 -22.22 9.14 -2.22
C GLN A 41 -22.08 10.45 -1.46
N GLN A 42 -22.87 11.45 -1.85
CA GLN A 42 -23.07 12.63 -1.02
C GLN A 42 -24.22 12.37 -0.08
N LEU A 43 -23.94 12.40 1.21
CA LEU A 43 -24.98 12.53 2.22
C LEU A 43 -25.43 14.01 2.29
N LEU A 44 -26.60 14.26 2.86
CA LEU A 44 -27.27 15.57 2.95
C LEU A 44 -26.29 16.75 3.13
N ARG A 45 -26.61 17.90 2.53
CA ARG A 45 -25.77 19.12 2.55
C ARG A 45 -25.26 19.40 3.97
N GLY A 46 -23.95 19.29 4.17
CA GLY A 46 -23.29 19.47 5.47
C GLY A 46 -22.58 18.22 6.00
N PHE A 47 -22.83 17.03 5.45
CA PHE A 47 -22.11 15.80 5.79
C PHE A 47 -21.09 15.41 4.71
N SER A 48 -20.01 14.74 5.13
CA SER A 48 -18.88 14.37 4.29
C SER A 48 -19.27 13.42 3.15
N SER A 49 -18.59 13.57 2.01
CA SER A 49 -18.69 12.62 0.89
C SER A 49 -18.01 11.30 1.26
N THR A 50 -18.70 10.18 1.05
CA THR A 50 -18.14 8.85 1.30
C THR A 50 -17.68 8.21 -0.01
N PHE A 51 -16.43 7.73 -0.05
CA PHE A 51 -15.87 6.98 -1.18
C PHE A 51 -16.28 5.52 -1.07
N HIS A 52 -16.84 4.97 -2.15
CA HIS A 52 -17.35 3.59 -2.13
C HIS A 52 -16.50 2.61 -2.94
N GLY A 53 -15.67 3.11 -3.86
CA GLY A 53 -14.80 2.27 -4.66
C GLY A 53 -14.46 2.91 -5.99
N GLN A 54 -13.53 2.27 -6.69
CA GLN A 54 -13.06 2.66 -7.99
C GLN A 54 -12.99 1.41 -8.87
N ILE A 55 -13.45 1.55 -10.12
CA ILE A 55 -13.42 0.50 -11.12
C ILE A 55 -12.57 1.01 -12.27
N ARG A 56 -11.61 0.20 -12.72
CA ARG A 56 -10.88 0.41 -13.96
C ARG A 56 -11.38 -0.62 -14.97
N VAL A 57 -11.77 -0.15 -16.14
CA VAL A 57 -12.16 -0.98 -17.28
C VAL A 57 -11.14 -0.74 -18.38
N ASP A 58 -10.37 -1.75 -18.74
CA ASP A 58 -9.48 -1.67 -19.89
C ASP A 58 -10.29 -1.94 -21.18
N ILE A 59 -10.06 -1.12 -22.19
CA ILE A 59 -10.77 -1.09 -23.46
C ILE A 59 -9.78 -1.48 -24.55
N ASP A 60 -9.89 -2.71 -25.03
CA ASP A 60 -9.01 -3.29 -26.05
C ASP A 60 -9.37 -2.78 -27.46
N GLU A 61 -8.44 -2.89 -28.41
CA GLU A 61 -8.60 -2.49 -29.83
C GLU A 61 -9.77 -3.21 -30.55
N GLY A 62 -10.23 -4.35 -30.02
CA GLY A 62 -11.41 -5.08 -30.50
C GLY A 62 -12.76 -4.47 -30.07
N TRP A 63 -12.75 -3.40 -29.26
CA TRP A 63 -13.94 -2.65 -28.86
C TRP A 63 -14.33 -1.61 -29.94
N THR A 64 -14.32 -2.03 -31.20
CA THR A 64 -14.46 -1.09 -32.32
C THR A 64 -15.70 -1.26 -33.16
N ASN A 65 -16.60 -2.25 -32.91
CA ASN A 65 -17.94 -2.31 -33.54
C ASN A 65 -18.86 -3.40 -32.93
N GLY A 66 -18.75 -3.67 -31.62
CA GLY A 66 -19.54 -4.69 -30.92
C GLY A 66 -20.72 -4.14 -30.13
N ALA A 67 -21.71 -5.00 -29.84
CA ALA A 67 -22.82 -4.67 -28.94
C ALA A 67 -22.32 -4.19 -27.56
N SER A 68 -23.05 -3.26 -26.94
CA SER A 68 -22.74 -2.70 -25.62
C SER A 68 -22.47 -3.81 -24.60
N ARG A 69 -21.29 -3.78 -23.96
CA ARG A 69 -20.95 -4.70 -22.88
C ARG A 69 -21.40 -4.13 -21.54
N TRP A 70 -22.25 -4.88 -20.86
CA TRP A 70 -22.78 -4.53 -19.55
C TRP A 70 -21.93 -5.17 -18.45
N PHE A 71 -21.45 -4.36 -17.51
CA PHE A 71 -20.74 -4.83 -16.33
C PHE A 71 -21.64 -4.71 -15.11
N TYR A 72 -21.88 -5.83 -14.42
CA TYR A 72 -22.73 -5.89 -13.23
C TYR A 72 -21.89 -6.17 -11.99
N LEU A 73 -22.05 -5.35 -10.96
CA LEU A 73 -21.41 -5.55 -9.65
C LEU A 73 -22.15 -6.64 -8.88
N HIS A 74 -21.47 -7.74 -8.52
CA HIS A 74 -22.05 -8.78 -7.67
C HIS A 74 -21.53 -8.70 -6.23
N PRO A 75 -22.41 -8.91 -5.22
CA PRO A 75 -22.01 -9.02 -3.83
C PRO A 75 -21.23 -10.32 -3.62
N ARG A 76 -20.10 -10.25 -2.92
CA ARG A 76 -19.33 -11.44 -2.54
C ARG A 76 -20.03 -12.10 -1.34
N HIS A 77 -20.74 -13.20 -1.55
CA HIS A 77 -21.19 -14.05 -0.44
C HIS A 77 -20.10 -15.06 -0.09
N ASN A 78 -20.01 -15.42 1.19
CA ASN A 78 -19.06 -16.40 1.73
C ASN A 78 -19.06 -17.68 0.89
N ASP A 79 -17.87 -18.06 0.42
CA ASP A 79 -17.59 -19.37 -0.14
C ASP A 79 -18.00 -20.47 0.86
N HIS A 80 -18.49 -21.59 0.31
CA HIS A 80 -19.06 -22.78 0.93
C HIS A 80 -20.60 -22.85 0.86
N LEU A 81 -21.14 -23.04 -0.35
CA LEU A 81 -22.22 -24.00 -0.67
C LEU A 81 -22.66 -23.82 -2.15
N ASN A 82 -22.39 -24.84 -2.96
CA ASN A 82 -23.00 -25.16 -4.27
C ASN A 82 -22.50 -24.49 -5.56
N GLU A 83 -21.26 -24.80 -5.97
CA GLU A 83 -20.74 -24.55 -7.33
C GLU A 83 -21.61 -25.13 -8.47
N ALA A 84 -22.38 -26.19 -8.20
CA ALA A 84 -23.23 -26.84 -9.20
C ALA A 84 -24.47 -26.03 -9.59
N LYS A 85 -25.03 -25.20 -8.69
CA LYS A 85 -26.21 -24.37 -9.00
C LYS A 85 -25.84 -23.09 -9.74
N ASP A 86 -24.67 -22.52 -9.44
CA ASP A 86 -24.18 -21.33 -10.11
C ASP A 86 -23.83 -21.61 -11.58
N HIS A 87 -23.25 -22.78 -11.89
CA HIS A 87 -22.96 -23.16 -13.27
C HIS A 87 -24.21 -23.32 -14.15
N GLU A 88 -25.34 -23.77 -13.60
CA GLU A 88 -26.59 -23.92 -14.35
C GLU A 88 -27.32 -22.59 -14.53
N MET A 89 -27.19 -21.67 -13.56
CA MET A 89 -27.72 -20.30 -13.66
C MET A 89 -26.89 -19.44 -14.65
N LEU A 90 -25.57 -19.59 -14.64
CA LEU A 90 -24.63 -18.95 -15.58
C LEU A 90 -24.79 -19.43 -17.02
N ARG A 91 -25.30 -20.65 -17.23
CA ARG A 91 -25.65 -21.15 -18.58
C ARG A 91 -26.94 -20.52 -19.12
N LYS A 92 -27.88 -20.14 -18.25
CA LYS A 92 -29.15 -19.51 -18.64
C LYS A 92 -29.05 -18.01 -18.88
N LEU A 93 -28.05 -17.34 -18.32
CA LEU A 93 -27.75 -15.92 -18.53
C LEU A 93 -26.48 -15.81 -19.37
N GLY A 94 -26.65 -15.70 -20.70
CA GLY A 94 -25.55 -15.73 -21.67
C GLY A 94 -24.35 -14.84 -21.29
N SER A 95 -23.16 -15.29 -21.70
CA SER A 95 -21.82 -14.75 -21.40
C SER A 95 -21.78 -13.25 -21.06
N ARG A 96 -21.92 -12.94 -19.77
CA ARG A 96 -21.70 -11.61 -19.19
C ARG A 96 -20.53 -11.73 -18.21
N ASN A 97 -19.60 -10.79 -18.27
CA ASN A 97 -18.43 -10.76 -17.39
C ASN A 97 -18.81 -10.09 -16.07
N TYR A 98 -18.48 -10.72 -14.94
CA TYR A 98 -18.88 -10.28 -13.60
C TYR A 98 -17.66 -9.86 -12.76
N ILE A 99 -17.81 -8.83 -11.92
CA ILE A 99 -16.74 -8.32 -11.02
C ILE A 99 -17.30 -8.23 -9.59
N SER A 100 -16.57 -8.80 -8.61
CA SER A 100 -16.99 -8.92 -7.21
C SER A 100 -16.62 -7.68 -6.38
N THR A 101 -17.59 -7.06 -5.68
CA THR A 101 -17.33 -6.05 -4.63
C THR A 101 -18.38 -6.06 -3.49
N ASN A 102 -17.96 -5.71 -2.28
CA ASN A 102 -18.72 -5.81 -1.02
C ASN A 102 -19.77 -4.70 -0.79
N PHE A 103 -20.64 -4.42 -1.76
CA PHE A 103 -21.50 -3.23 -1.76
C PHE A 103 -22.89 -3.42 -1.11
N LEU A 104 -23.64 -4.48 -1.41
CA LEU A 104 -25.09 -4.52 -1.11
C LEU A 104 -25.46 -4.85 0.35
N GLN A 105 -24.62 -5.61 1.07
CA GLN A 105 -24.96 -6.10 2.40
C GLN A 105 -24.90 -5.01 3.49
N LYS A 106 -24.12 -3.94 3.28
CA LYS A 106 -24.01 -2.81 4.22
C LYS A 106 -25.13 -1.78 4.08
N LEU A 107 -25.75 -1.67 2.91
CA LEU A 107 -26.83 -0.71 2.66
C LEU A 107 -28.17 -1.19 3.25
N MET A 108 -28.46 -2.49 3.10
CA MET A 108 -29.73 -3.11 3.52
C MET A 108 -29.83 -3.35 5.04
N GLY A 109 -28.69 -3.50 5.74
CA GLY A 109 -28.66 -3.82 7.17
C GLY A 109 -28.85 -2.64 8.13
N ARG A 110 -29.00 -1.41 7.63
CA ARG A 110 -29.04 -0.18 8.46
C ARG A 110 -30.31 0.65 8.34
N ILE A 111 -31.32 0.18 7.61
CA ILE A 111 -32.63 0.85 7.58
C ILE A 111 -33.53 0.14 8.59
N PRO A 112 -34.00 0.82 9.65
CA PRO A 112 -34.90 0.20 10.60
C PRO A 112 -36.23 -0.14 9.91
N LYS A 113 -36.74 -1.36 10.16
CA LYS A 113 -37.86 -2.02 9.45
C LYS A 113 -39.21 -1.27 9.46
N HIS A 114 -39.31 -0.12 10.11
CA HIS A 114 -40.54 0.70 10.18
C HIS A 114 -40.66 1.76 9.09
N LEU A 115 -39.73 1.83 8.13
CA LEU A 115 -39.77 2.74 6.98
C LEU A 115 -40.25 2.07 5.67
N ILE A 116 -40.88 0.90 5.77
CA ILE A 116 -41.57 0.29 4.62
C ILE A 116 -42.93 0.99 4.48
N TYR A 117 -42.94 2.08 3.71
CA TYR A 117 -44.19 2.60 3.14
C TYR A 117 -44.44 1.94 1.78
N THR A 118 -45.68 1.50 1.61
CA THR A 118 -46.29 1.08 0.35
C THR A 118 -46.21 2.19 -0.70
N ASP A 119 -45.66 1.89 -1.88
CA ASP A 119 -45.61 2.83 -3.00
C ASP A 119 -46.98 2.90 -3.68
N ASP A 120 -47.68 4.02 -3.48
CA ASP A 120 -48.43 4.67 -4.56
C ASP A 120 -47.94 6.13 -4.77
N GLN A 121 -46.71 6.45 -4.33
CA GLN A 121 -46.03 7.72 -4.58
C GLN A 121 -44.51 7.52 -4.64
N LYS A 122 -43.99 7.44 -5.88
CA LYS A 122 -42.57 7.38 -6.24
C LYS A 122 -41.76 8.45 -5.50
N GLN A 123 -41.14 8.08 -4.39
CA GLN A 123 -40.22 8.96 -3.66
C GLN A 123 -38.88 9.03 -4.40
N GLN A 124 -38.46 10.26 -4.73
CA GLN A 124 -37.10 10.56 -5.17
C GLN A 124 -36.12 10.20 -4.04
N LEU A 125 -35.29 9.16 -4.26
CA LEU A 125 -34.32 8.63 -3.28
C LEU A 125 -33.07 9.52 -3.10
N GLY A 126 -33.02 10.69 -3.75
CA GLY A 126 -31.95 11.69 -3.63
C GLY A 126 -31.08 11.85 -4.89
N ASP A 127 -30.18 12.85 -4.86
CA ASP A 127 -29.24 13.16 -5.94
C ASP A 127 -27.87 12.50 -5.69
N MET A 128 -27.42 11.58 -6.55
CA MET A 128 -26.04 11.08 -6.54
C MET A 128 -25.15 11.95 -7.44
N LYS A 129 -23.97 12.36 -6.95
CA LYS A 129 -22.98 13.14 -7.71
C LYS A 129 -21.72 12.30 -7.91
N LEU A 130 -21.54 11.81 -9.13
CA LEU A 130 -20.35 11.05 -9.52
C LEU A 130 -19.25 12.00 -9.96
N TRP A 131 -18.02 11.73 -9.50
CA TRP A 131 -16.80 12.38 -9.96
C TRP A 131 -15.99 11.36 -10.74
N LEU A 132 -15.97 11.53 -12.06
CA LEU A 132 -15.19 10.70 -12.98
C LEU A 132 -13.90 11.46 -13.29
N SER A 133 -12.76 10.81 -13.07
CA SER A 133 -11.44 11.31 -13.47
C SER A 133 -10.78 10.16 -14.22
N TYR A 134 -10.41 10.42 -15.47
CA TYR A 134 -9.67 9.47 -16.28
C TYR A 134 -8.23 9.95 -16.47
N THR A 135 -7.28 9.03 -16.28
CA THR A 135 -5.86 9.23 -16.58
C THR A 135 -5.43 8.10 -17.50
N ALA A 136 -4.96 8.45 -18.70
CA ALA A 136 -4.37 7.49 -19.64
C ALA A 136 -2.86 7.42 -19.39
N ASP A 137 -2.38 6.29 -18.85
CA ASP A 137 -0.95 6.04 -18.69
C ASP A 137 -0.47 5.09 -19.80
N HIS A 138 0.53 5.52 -20.57
CA HIS A 138 1.13 4.71 -21.63
C HIS A 138 2.45 4.11 -21.15
N VAL A 139 2.53 2.78 -21.08
CA VAL A 139 3.79 2.07 -20.90
C VAL A 139 4.37 1.79 -22.29
N LEU A 140 5.53 2.36 -22.57
CA LEU A 140 6.21 2.17 -23.85
C LEU A 140 6.79 0.75 -23.95
N PRO A 141 7.14 0.27 -25.15
CA PRO A 141 7.95 -0.93 -25.31
C PRO A 141 9.27 -0.86 -24.52
N ILE A 142 9.81 -2.00 -24.09
CA ILE A 142 10.97 -2.07 -23.18
C ILE A 142 12.23 -1.43 -23.78
N GLU A 143 12.33 -1.43 -25.10
CA GLU A 143 13.42 -0.85 -25.88
C GLU A 143 13.57 0.65 -25.59
N ASN A 144 12.45 1.35 -25.37
CA ASN A 144 12.43 2.78 -25.04
C ASN A 144 12.97 3.09 -23.64
N TYR A 145 13.00 2.09 -22.74
CA TYR A 145 13.53 2.24 -21.37
C TYR A 145 14.97 1.75 -21.23
N SER A 146 15.55 1.17 -22.28
CA SER A 146 16.90 0.59 -22.27
C SER A 146 17.96 1.56 -21.73
N TYR A 147 18.00 2.79 -22.24
CA TYR A 147 18.96 3.81 -21.80
C TYR A 147 18.82 4.14 -20.30
N LEU A 148 17.59 4.27 -19.81
CA LEU A 148 17.33 4.54 -18.39
C LEU A 148 17.81 3.38 -17.51
N MET A 149 17.46 2.15 -17.92
CA MET A 149 17.82 0.93 -17.19
C MET A 149 19.34 0.72 -17.16
N THR A 150 20.01 0.91 -18.30
CA THR A 150 21.47 0.84 -18.41
C THR A 150 22.12 1.93 -17.57
N SER A 151 21.65 3.18 -17.63
CA SER A 151 22.20 4.30 -16.84
C SER A 151 22.08 4.07 -15.34
N LEU A 152 20.96 3.50 -14.87
CA LEU A 152 20.79 3.10 -13.47
C LEU A 152 21.74 1.95 -13.11
N ALA A 153 21.82 0.92 -13.96
CA ALA A 153 22.67 -0.25 -13.72
C ALA A 153 24.17 0.10 -13.71
N THR A 154 24.62 1.05 -14.54
CA THR A 154 26.02 1.49 -14.60
C THR A 154 26.36 2.58 -13.58
N SER A 155 25.37 3.13 -12.86
CA SER A 155 25.57 4.19 -11.87
C SER A 155 26.69 3.92 -10.84
N PRO A 156 26.88 2.69 -10.33
CA PRO A 156 27.98 2.39 -9.38
C PRO A 156 29.37 2.57 -9.98
N ASN A 157 29.50 2.49 -11.32
CA ASN A 157 30.77 2.57 -12.04
C ASN A 157 31.08 3.99 -12.54
N VAL A 158 30.18 4.95 -12.33
CA VAL A 158 30.38 6.34 -12.75
C VAL A 158 31.25 7.06 -11.73
N GLY A 159 32.38 7.62 -12.19
CA GLY A 159 33.30 8.42 -11.39
C GLY A 159 33.25 9.90 -11.79
N PRO A 160 33.01 10.85 -10.87
CA PRO A 160 32.61 10.66 -9.47
C PRO A 160 31.16 10.15 -9.34
N PHE A 161 30.85 9.39 -8.28
CA PHE A 161 29.49 8.83 -8.08
C PHE A 161 28.39 9.91 -8.00
N SER A 162 28.74 11.13 -7.59
CA SER A 162 27.85 12.29 -7.61
C SER A 162 27.33 12.66 -9.01
N ALA A 163 28.02 12.24 -10.08
CA ALA A 163 27.57 12.40 -11.46
C ALA A 163 26.68 11.24 -11.95
N SER A 164 26.48 10.20 -11.14
CA SER A 164 25.62 9.07 -11.50
C SER A 164 24.13 9.44 -11.44
N LEU A 165 23.32 8.79 -12.27
CA LEU A 165 21.87 8.99 -12.24
C LEU A 165 21.29 8.67 -10.86
N ALA A 166 21.75 7.60 -10.21
CA ALA A 166 21.27 7.21 -8.89
C ALA A 166 21.50 8.29 -7.82
N CYS A 167 22.66 8.96 -7.82
CA CYS A 167 22.94 10.04 -6.88
C CYS A 167 22.16 11.32 -7.24
N LEU A 168 22.02 11.62 -8.54
CA LEU A 168 21.25 12.78 -8.99
C LEU A 168 19.76 12.68 -8.64
N LEU A 169 19.17 11.48 -8.65
CA LEU A 169 17.75 11.25 -8.30
C LEU A 169 17.38 11.82 -6.92
N GLU A 170 18.27 11.75 -5.94
CA GLU A 170 18.03 12.30 -4.59
C GLU A 170 17.89 13.82 -4.57
N HIS A 171 18.47 14.50 -5.55
CA HIS A 171 18.54 15.96 -5.62
C HIS A 171 17.46 16.57 -6.53
N LEU A 172 16.65 15.74 -7.20
CA LEU A 172 15.62 16.22 -8.12
C LEU A 172 14.35 16.68 -7.37
N PRO A 173 13.91 17.95 -7.52
CA PRO A 173 12.87 18.56 -6.69
C PRO A 173 11.44 18.00 -6.89
N LYS A 174 11.25 17.05 -7.81
CA LYS A 174 9.94 16.44 -8.13
C LYS A 174 9.94 14.91 -7.99
N VAL A 175 11.03 14.32 -7.52
CA VAL A 175 11.14 12.88 -7.37
C VAL A 175 10.76 12.51 -5.94
N ASP A 176 9.65 11.78 -5.79
CA ASP A 176 9.33 11.12 -4.52
C ASP A 176 10.14 9.83 -4.41
N LEU A 177 11.21 9.87 -3.61
CA LEU A 177 12.08 8.73 -3.34
C LEU A 177 11.31 7.53 -2.75
N GLY A 178 10.21 7.76 -2.04
CA GLY A 178 9.35 6.69 -1.54
C GLY A 178 8.64 5.92 -2.66
N VAL A 179 8.25 6.62 -3.73
CA VAL A 179 7.57 6.02 -4.89
C VAL A 179 8.56 5.34 -5.81
N VAL A 180 9.75 5.93 -6.05
CA VAL A 180 10.72 5.39 -7.01
C VAL A 180 11.63 4.30 -6.44
N ALA A 181 11.82 4.21 -5.12
CA ALA A 181 12.75 3.24 -4.52
C ALA A 181 12.38 1.79 -4.86
N ARG A 182 11.11 1.41 -4.77
CA ARG A 182 10.66 0.04 -5.05
C ARG A 182 10.86 -0.35 -6.53
N PRO A 183 10.44 0.45 -7.52
CA PRO A 183 10.78 0.22 -8.93
C PRO A 183 12.28 0.08 -9.18
N ILE A 184 13.11 0.95 -8.59
CA ILE A 184 14.57 0.89 -8.72
C ILE A 184 15.11 -0.42 -8.14
N VAL A 185 14.65 -0.84 -6.96
CA VAL A 185 15.04 -2.13 -6.36
C VAL A 185 14.73 -3.29 -7.32
N HIS A 186 13.51 -3.36 -7.85
CA HIS A 186 13.13 -4.42 -8.80
C HIS A 186 13.96 -4.38 -10.09
N ALA A 187 14.17 -3.20 -10.65
CA ALA A 187 15.02 -3.00 -11.82
C ALA A 187 16.45 -3.51 -11.59
N MET A 188 17.04 -3.18 -10.43
CA MET A 188 18.43 -3.51 -10.11
C MET A 188 18.62 -4.97 -9.67
N ILE A 189 17.57 -5.63 -9.16
CA ILE A 189 17.57 -7.08 -8.95
C ILE A 189 17.68 -7.79 -10.29
N ASN A 190 16.89 -7.38 -11.29
CA ASN A 190 16.88 -8.00 -12.62
C ASN A 190 18.21 -7.83 -13.36
N THR A 191 18.90 -6.71 -13.16
CA THR A 191 20.21 -6.44 -13.77
C THR A 191 21.40 -6.93 -12.93
N GLN A 192 21.16 -7.55 -11.78
CA GLN A 192 22.19 -7.98 -10.82
C GLN A 192 23.09 -6.85 -10.28
N GLN A 193 22.67 -5.59 -10.38
CA GLN A 193 23.44 -4.41 -9.94
C GLN A 193 22.97 -3.83 -8.59
N LEU A 194 22.03 -4.50 -7.91
CA LEU A 194 21.48 -4.01 -6.64
C LEU A 194 22.54 -3.76 -5.55
N ARG A 195 23.41 -4.74 -5.29
CA ARG A 195 24.40 -4.66 -4.20
C ARG A 195 25.49 -3.62 -4.46
N PRO A 196 26.12 -3.58 -5.66
CA PRO A 196 27.05 -2.50 -6.00
C PRO A 196 26.43 -1.11 -5.84
N LEU A 197 25.18 -0.94 -6.29
CA LEU A 197 24.48 0.33 -6.18
C LEU A 197 24.21 0.74 -4.73
N LEU A 198 23.68 -0.17 -3.90
CA LEU A 198 23.45 0.12 -2.49
C LEU A 198 24.75 0.47 -1.77
N ASN A 199 25.85 -0.24 -2.04
CA ASN A 199 27.14 0.04 -1.41
C ASN A 199 27.67 1.42 -1.79
N ALA A 200 27.52 1.83 -3.06
CA ALA A 200 27.88 3.17 -3.52
C ALA A 200 27.02 4.25 -2.85
N LEU A 201 25.71 4.02 -2.74
CA LEU A 201 24.78 4.92 -2.05
C LEU A 201 25.11 5.03 -0.55
N TYR A 202 25.35 3.93 0.16
CA TYR A 202 25.75 3.95 1.57
C TYR A 202 27.05 4.73 1.77
N ALA A 203 28.04 4.52 0.89
CA ALA A 203 29.31 5.23 0.96
C ALA A 203 29.12 6.75 0.76
N ALA A 204 28.25 7.15 -0.18
CA ALA A 204 27.92 8.55 -0.43
C ALA A 204 27.17 9.18 0.77
N ASP A 205 26.16 8.49 1.31
CA ASP A 205 25.39 8.93 2.48
C ASP A 205 26.30 9.17 3.69
N ILE A 206 27.23 8.25 3.97
CA ILE A 206 28.17 8.39 5.09
C ILE A 206 29.13 9.56 4.85
N GLN A 207 29.61 9.74 3.62
CA GLN A 207 30.54 10.82 3.28
C GLN A 207 29.89 12.21 3.41
N GLN A 208 28.60 12.33 3.11
CA GLN A 208 27.84 13.58 3.23
C GLN A 208 27.30 13.83 4.65
N CYS A 209 27.35 12.83 5.53
CA CYS A 209 26.83 12.92 6.89
C CYS A 209 27.74 13.76 7.79
N GLN A 210 27.21 14.86 8.33
CA GLN A 210 27.96 15.75 9.24
C GLN A 210 28.07 15.17 10.67
N ASP A 211 27.01 14.51 11.14
CA ASP A 211 26.96 13.88 12.47
C ASP A 211 26.55 12.41 12.34
N LEU A 212 27.49 11.52 12.65
CA LEU A 212 27.28 10.07 12.60
C LEU A 212 26.15 9.58 13.51
N ASN A 213 25.79 10.32 14.57
CA ASN A 213 24.64 9.97 15.41
C ASN A 213 23.31 10.12 14.66
N THR A 214 23.28 10.90 13.58
CA THR A 214 22.12 11.09 12.71
C THR A 214 22.17 10.24 11.45
N LEU A 215 23.20 9.40 11.30
CA LEU A 215 23.41 8.57 10.12
C LEU A 215 22.19 7.67 9.86
N PHE A 216 21.72 7.68 8.62
CA PHE A 216 20.50 7.00 8.17
C PHE A 216 19.24 7.37 8.98
N ARG A 217 19.16 8.56 9.59
CA ARG A 217 17.87 9.16 10.00
C ARG A 217 17.22 9.94 8.85
N SER A 218 18.04 10.40 7.90
CA SER A 218 17.64 11.09 6.67
C SER A 218 16.84 10.17 5.72
N HIS A 219 15.98 10.78 4.90
CA HIS A 219 15.23 10.11 3.84
C HIS A 219 16.04 10.03 2.55
N THR A 220 17.14 9.27 2.56
CA THR A 220 17.98 9.02 1.37
C THR A 220 17.42 7.89 0.51
N LEU A 221 17.81 7.83 -0.76
CA LEU A 221 17.46 6.73 -1.66
C LEU A 221 17.97 5.40 -1.10
N ALA A 222 19.20 5.37 -0.56
CA ALA A 222 19.75 4.18 0.09
C ALA A 222 18.82 3.67 1.21
N SER A 223 18.35 4.58 2.07
CA SER A 223 17.45 4.24 3.18
C SER A 223 16.09 3.71 2.71
N LYS A 224 15.54 4.29 1.63
CA LYS A 224 14.25 3.89 1.05
C LYS A 224 14.37 2.54 0.33
N MET A 225 15.44 2.33 -0.42
CA MET A 225 15.70 1.06 -1.10
C MET A 225 15.92 -0.08 -0.09
N LEU A 226 16.70 0.16 0.97
CA LEU A 226 16.89 -0.83 2.03
C LEU A 226 15.56 -1.16 2.74
N TYR A 227 14.72 -0.16 3.00
CA TYR A 227 13.40 -0.37 3.58
C TYR A 227 12.50 -1.24 2.67
N GLU A 228 12.48 -0.97 1.37
CA GLU A 228 11.72 -1.79 0.41
C GLU A 228 12.27 -3.23 0.31
N LEU A 229 13.59 -3.42 0.44
CA LEU A 229 14.18 -4.77 0.49
C LEU A 229 13.78 -5.55 1.74
N LEU A 230 13.71 -4.89 2.90
CA LEU A 230 13.19 -5.50 4.13
C LEU A 230 11.71 -5.90 3.97
N LYS A 231 10.91 -5.11 3.25
CA LYS A 231 9.53 -5.48 2.92
C LYS A 231 9.46 -6.66 1.94
N ILE A 232 10.23 -6.63 0.86
CA ILE A 232 10.20 -7.67 -0.19
C ILE A 232 10.65 -9.02 0.38
N TYR A 233 11.80 -9.06 1.05
CA TYR A 233 12.39 -10.32 1.53
C TYR A 233 11.99 -10.68 2.95
N GLY A 234 11.57 -9.71 3.75
CA GLY A 234 11.36 -9.90 5.19
C GLY A 234 9.91 -10.04 5.59
N HIS A 235 8.94 -9.80 4.71
CA HIS A 235 7.54 -9.80 5.11
C HIS A 235 7.10 -11.11 5.78
N SER A 236 7.35 -12.27 5.17
CA SER A 236 7.01 -13.58 5.78
C SER A 236 7.71 -13.76 7.12
N TYR A 237 9.01 -13.48 7.18
CA TYR A 237 9.82 -13.57 8.40
C TYR A 237 9.26 -12.69 9.54
N LEU A 238 8.82 -11.48 9.21
CA LEU A 238 8.20 -10.54 10.14
C LEU A 238 6.87 -11.06 10.67
N ILE A 239 6.01 -11.57 9.79
CA ILE A 239 4.73 -12.18 10.15
C ILE A 239 4.98 -13.34 11.12
N ASP A 240 5.82 -14.30 10.74
CA ASP A 240 6.09 -15.50 11.54
C ASP A 240 6.68 -15.17 12.92
N THR A 241 7.45 -14.09 13.00
CA THR A 241 8.11 -13.66 14.24
C THR A 241 7.18 -12.89 15.17
N LEU A 242 6.39 -11.94 14.65
CA LEU A 242 5.62 -11.00 15.49
C LEU A 242 4.14 -11.38 15.64
N LYS A 243 3.56 -12.05 14.65
CA LYS A 243 2.12 -12.34 14.62
C LYS A 243 1.62 -13.09 15.86
N PRO A 244 2.31 -14.10 16.41
CA PRO A 244 1.83 -14.81 17.59
C PRO A 244 1.67 -13.88 18.82
N VAL A 245 2.64 -12.99 19.03
CA VAL A 245 2.63 -12.06 20.17
C VAL A 245 1.62 -10.94 19.95
N ILE A 246 1.53 -10.40 18.73
CA ILE A 246 0.53 -9.37 18.39
C ILE A 246 -0.88 -9.94 18.48
N ASP A 247 -1.12 -11.17 18.01
CA ASP A 247 -2.40 -11.85 18.14
C ASP A 247 -2.80 -12.02 19.62
N LYS A 248 -1.84 -12.33 20.48
CA LYS A 248 -2.02 -12.41 21.93
C LYS A 248 -2.42 -11.07 22.55
N ILE A 249 -1.70 -9.99 22.23
CA ILE A 249 -2.00 -8.63 22.72
C ILE A 249 -3.45 -8.23 22.34
N TYR A 250 -3.84 -8.47 21.09
CA TYR A 250 -5.19 -8.16 20.61
C TYR A 250 -6.30 -8.98 21.28
N LYS A 251 -5.98 -10.20 21.71
CA LYS A 251 -6.90 -11.11 22.41
C LYS A 251 -7.06 -10.72 23.88
N GLU A 252 -5.94 -10.44 24.56
CA GLU A 252 -5.93 -10.17 26.00
C GLU A 252 -6.42 -8.76 26.35
N ARG A 253 -6.15 -7.76 25.50
CA ARG A 253 -6.66 -6.37 25.66
C ARG A 253 -6.39 -5.77 27.05
N ARG A 254 -5.21 -6.04 27.60
CA ARG A 254 -4.83 -5.59 28.95
C ARG A 254 -4.24 -4.19 28.88
N CYS A 255 -4.63 -3.34 29.83
CA CYS A 255 -4.12 -1.98 29.93
C CYS A 255 -2.60 -1.97 30.16
N CYS A 256 -1.90 -1.12 29.39
CA CYS A 256 -0.46 -0.87 29.50
C CYS A 256 -0.16 0.62 29.78
N GLU A 257 -1.17 1.42 30.13
CA GLU A 257 -1.01 2.85 30.38
C GLU A 257 -0.31 3.09 31.72
N VAL A 258 0.83 3.76 31.68
CA VAL A 258 1.66 4.06 32.85
C VAL A 258 1.68 5.54 33.19
N ASP A 259 1.11 6.40 32.33
CA ASP A 259 0.89 7.82 32.63
C ASP A 259 -0.28 7.96 33.62
N PRO A 260 -0.05 8.45 34.85
CA PRO A 260 -1.10 8.63 35.85
C PRO A 260 -2.26 9.51 35.36
N ASN A 261 -1.99 10.45 34.44
CA ASN A 261 -3.00 11.38 33.94
C ASN A 261 -3.92 10.78 32.87
N ARG A 262 -3.54 9.64 32.30
CA ARG A 262 -4.26 8.96 31.21
C ARG A 262 -4.85 7.61 31.64
N MET A 263 -4.64 7.24 32.90
CA MET A 263 -5.01 5.95 33.44
C MET A 263 -6.53 5.79 33.57
N PRO A 264 -7.12 4.69 33.09
CA PRO A 264 -8.53 4.38 33.31
C PRO A 264 -8.87 4.17 34.79
N GLN A 265 -10.13 4.43 35.17
CA GLN A 265 -10.61 4.16 36.52
C GLN A 265 -10.51 2.66 36.85
N GLY A 266 -9.88 2.33 37.99
CA GLY A 266 -9.73 0.96 38.49
C GLY A 266 -8.47 0.21 38.01
N GLU A 267 -7.61 0.85 37.22
CA GLU A 267 -6.26 0.34 36.93
C GLU A 267 -5.22 0.93 37.90
N THR A 268 -4.08 0.24 38.06
CA THR A 268 -2.94 0.73 38.83
C THR A 268 -1.69 0.77 37.95
N ASP A 269 -0.81 1.74 38.23
CA ASP A 269 0.49 1.90 37.57
C ASP A 269 1.34 0.63 37.67
N GLU A 270 1.44 0.02 38.85
CA GLU A 270 2.20 -1.20 39.08
C GLU A 270 1.72 -2.37 38.19
N LYS A 271 0.40 -2.56 38.08
CA LYS A 271 -0.20 -3.62 37.28
C LYS A 271 -0.01 -3.37 35.79
N ASN A 272 -0.17 -2.13 35.34
CA ASN A 272 0.00 -1.76 33.93
C ASN A 272 1.47 -1.85 33.51
N LEU A 273 2.40 -1.39 34.36
CA LEU A 273 3.84 -1.52 34.13
C LEU A 273 4.25 -2.99 34.03
N ARG A 274 3.76 -3.86 34.93
CA ARG A 274 4.02 -5.29 34.86
C ARG A 274 3.47 -5.92 33.57
N THR A 275 2.31 -5.47 33.12
CA THR A 275 1.70 -5.91 31.85
C THR A 275 2.54 -5.45 30.64
N LEU A 276 2.98 -4.20 30.63
CA LEU A 276 3.84 -3.63 29.59
C LEU A 276 5.16 -4.39 29.47
N LEU A 277 5.85 -4.60 30.60
CA LEU A 277 7.12 -5.34 30.65
C LEU A 277 6.94 -6.80 30.24
N TYR A 278 5.79 -7.40 30.55
CA TYR A 278 5.46 -8.75 30.09
C TYR A 278 5.37 -8.82 28.57
N TYR A 279 4.59 -7.96 27.92
CA TYR A 279 4.50 -7.97 26.46
C TYR A 279 5.82 -7.56 25.79
N PHE A 280 6.55 -6.60 26.36
CA PHE A 280 7.88 -6.23 25.88
C PHE A 280 8.82 -7.44 25.89
N SER A 281 8.88 -8.19 26.99
CA SER A 281 9.75 -9.37 27.08
C SER A 281 9.36 -10.46 26.07
N LEU A 282 8.06 -10.67 25.82
CA LEU A 282 7.58 -11.58 24.78
C LEU A 282 8.02 -11.16 23.37
N VAL A 283 7.82 -9.88 23.02
CA VAL A 283 8.23 -9.34 21.72
C VAL A 283 9.74 -9.44 21.56
N PHE A 284 10.49 -9.04 22.59
CA PHE A 284 11.95 -9.07 22.59
C PHE A 284 12.48 -10.49 22.40
N ALA A 285 11.98 -11.46 23.17
CA ALA A 285 12.36 -12.87 23.05
C ALA A 285 12.06 -13.43 21.65
N CYS A 286 10.87 -13.17 21.12
CA CYS A 286 10.51 -13.63 19.77
C CYS A 286 11.48 -13.08 18.71
N ILE A 287 11.88 -11.81 18.82
CA ILE A 287 12.85 -11.19 17.90
C ILE A 287 14.24 -11.83 18.07
N THR A 288 14.78 -11.93 19.28
CA THR A 288 16.15 -12.44 19.49
C THR A 288 16.29 -13.91 19.12
N GLU A 289 15.28 -14.72 19.41
CA GLU A 289 15.22 -16.16 19.08
C GLU A 289 14.93 -16.43 17.59
N SER A 290 14.46 -15.42 16.83
CA SER A 290 14.15 -15.56 15.41
C SER A 290 15.37 -15.53 14.48
N THR A 291 16.56 -15.26 15.01
CA THR A 291 17.80 -15.06 14.22
C THR A 291 18.09 -16.17 13.20
N SER A 292 17.83 -17.43 13.54
CA SER A 292 18.04 -18.58 12.65
C SER A 292 17.12 -18.61 11.43
N ARG A 293 15.92 -18.03 11.55
CA ARG A 293 14.91 -17.93 10.49
C ARG A 293 15.06 -16.70 9.60
N CYS A 294 15.98 -15.80 9.92
CA CYS A 294 16.19 -14.57 9.15
C CYS A 294 16.63 -14.89 7.70
N PRO A 295 15.91 -14.38 6.67
CA PRO A 295 16.21 -14.66 5.27
C PRO A 295 17.65 -14.31 4.88
N SER A 296 18.29 -15.18 4.09
CA SER A 296 19.66 -14.97 3.61
C SER A 296 19.83 -13.64 2.89
N SER A 297 18.87 -13.25 2.05
CA SER A 297 18.88 -11.97 1.32
C SER A 297 18.97 -10.77 2.27
N ILE A 298 18.22 -10.76 3.37
CA ILE A 298 18.30 -9.70 4.38
C ILE A 298 19.66 -9.71 5.08
N ARG A 299 20.14 -10.89 5.49
CA ARG A 299 21.45 -11.03 6.15
C ARG A 299 22.58 -10.49 5.27
N VAL A 300 22.56 -10.77 3.98
CA VAL A 300 23.56 -10.27 3.03
C VAL A 300 23.51 -8.75 2.91
N ILE A 301 22.33 -8.16 2.71
CA ILE A 301 22.19 -6.70 2.56
C ILE A 301 22.59 -5.95 3.84
N LEU A 302 22.22 -6.47 5.02
CA LEU A 302 22.63 -5.89 6.30
C LEU A 302 24.13 -6.08 6.56
N SER A 303 24.71 -7.20 6.14
CA SER A 303 26.16 -7.42 6.20
C SER A 303 26.90 -6.42 5.30
N ASP A 304 26.41 -6.16 4.09
CA ASP A 304 26.96 -5.17 3.18
C ASP A 304 26.93 -3.76 3.81
N LEU A 305 25.79 -3.35 4.38
CA LEU A 305 25.67 -2.09 5.13
C LEU A 305 26.70 -2.00 6.26
N ARG A 306 26.80 -3.05 7.08
CA ARG A 306 27.77 -3.11 8.19
C ARG A 306 29.20 -2.96 7.70
N MET A 307 29.57 -3.66 6.63
CA MET A 307 30.91 -3.61 6.06
C MET A 307 31.24 -2.20 5.54
N VAL A 308 30.32 -1.54 4.83
CA VAL A 308 30.54 -0.18 4.32
C VAL A 308 30.67 0.81 5.48
N VAL A 309 29.80 0.73 6.49
CA VAL A 309 29.87 1.59 7.69
C VAL A 309 31.19 1.39 8.42
N ARG A 310 31.62 0.13 8.63
CA ARG A 310 32.92 -0.19 9.23
C ARG A 310 34.07 0.42 8.46
N GLN A 311 34.11 0.23 7.14
CA GLN A 311 35.19 0.73 6.29
C GLN A 311 35.28 2.25 6.29
N LYS A 312 34.14 2.96 6.35
CA LYS A 312 34.11 4.42 6.29
C LYS A 312 34.29 5.11 7.64
N THR A 313 33.88 4.47 8.73
CA THR A 313 33.86 5.11 10.06
C THR A 313 34.84 4.51 11.05
N GLY A 314 35.18 3.22 10.92
CA GLY A 314 36.00 2.47 11.88
C GLY A 314 35.37 2.30 13.27
N LYS A 315 34.07 2.63 13.43
CA LYS A 315 33.39 2.78 14.72
C LYS A 315 32.29 1.72 14.90
N LEU A 316 32.46 0.86 15.90
CA LEU A 316 31.55 -0.26 16.17
C LEU A 316 30.15 0.22 16.63
N ASP A 317 30.09 1.30 17.41
CA ASP A 317 28.86 1.97 17.81
C ASP A 317 28.04 2.45 16.62
N VAL A 318 28.70 2.97 15.57
CA VAL A 318 28.02 3.42 14.34
C VAL A 318 27.53 2.25 13.51
N GLU A 319 28.25 1.11 13.48
CA GLU A 319 27.75 -0.13 12.87
C GLU A 319 26.43 -0.57 13.52
N PHE A 320 26.37 -0.62 14.85
CA PHE A 320 25.16 -1.00 15.58
C PHE A 320 24.04 0.02 15.43
N LEU A 321 24.36 1.31 15.41
CA LEU A 321 23.39 2.38 15.17
C LEU A 321 22.72 2.21 13.80
N ALA A 322 23.51 2.02 12.73
CA ALA A 322 23.00 1.84 11.38
C ALA A 322 22.10 0.60 11.28
N LEU A 323 22.55 -0.55 11.79
CA LEU A 323 21.77 -1.79 11.75
C LEU A 323 20.47 -1.67 12.58
N SER A 324 20.53 -1.09 13.77
CA SER A 324 19.36 -0.92 14.65
C SER A 324 18.34 0.04 14.05
N SER A 325 18.81 1.09 13.37
CA SER A 325 17.99 2.07 12.67
C SER A 325 17.10 1.42 11.59
N PHE A 326 17.59 0.38 10.91
CA PHE A 326 16.80 -0.34 9.91
C PHE A 326 16.03 -1.52 10.49
N LEU A 327 16.71 -2.43 11.19
CA LEU A 327 16.12 -3.70 11.62
C LEU A 327 15.18 -3.52 12.82
N ILE A 328 15.58 -2.74 13.82
CA ILE A 328 14.75 -2.54 15.02
C ILE A 328 13.73 -1.44 14.75
N MET A 329 14.17 -0.24 14.39
CA MET A 329 13.25 0.91 14.31
C MET A 329 12.30 0.86 13.11
N ARG A 330 12.80 0.61 11.91
CA ARG A 330 12.00 0.68 10.67
C ARG A 330 11.27 -0.61 10.32
N PHE A 331 11.66 -1.74 10.92
CA PHE A 331 11.09 -3.04 10.58
C PHE A 331 10.30 -3.62 11.75
N PHE A 332 10.96 -4.06 12.84
CA PHE A 332 10.23 -4.66 13.96
C PHE A 332 9.36 -3.67 14.74
N ALA A 333 9.92 -2.56 15.22
CA ALA A 333 9.18 -1.57 16.01
C ALA A 333 8.07 -0.89 15.21
N ALA A 334 8.34 -0.54 13.95
CA ALA A 334 7.33 -0.02 13.03
C ALA A 334 6.16 -1.00 12.84
N ALA A 335 6.43 -2.31 12.75
CA ALA A 335 5.41 -3.34 12.61
C ALA A 335 4.60 -3.56 13.89
N VAL A 336 5.23 -3.45 15.07
CA VAL A 336 4.53 -3.49 16.37
C VAL A 336 3.61 -2.28 16.51
N LEU A 337 4.09 -1.08 16.14
CA LEU A 337 3.31 0.17 16.24
C LEU A 337 2.16 0.23 15.22
N SER A 338 2.37 -0.32 14.02
CA SER A 338 1.37 -0.30 12.94
C SER A 338 1.15 -1.69 12.32
N PRO A 339 0.53 -2.65 13.05
CA PRO A 339 0.36 -4.03 12.57
C PRO A 339 -0.42 -4.13 11.26
N LYS A 340 -1.32 -3.17 10.99
CA LYS A 340 -2.12 -3.10 9.77
C LYS A 340 -1.29 -2.78 8.52
N SER A 341 -0.39 -1.79 8.60
CA SER A 341 0.42 -1.38 7.44
C SER A 341 1.43 -2.45 7.03
N PHE A 342 1.80 -3.33 7.97
CA PHE A 342 2.67 -4.48 7.75
C PHE A 342 1.90 -5.79 7.52
N GLY A 343 0.57 -5.77 7.37
CA GLY A 343 -0.23 -6.95 7.04
C GLY A 343 -0.33 -8.02 8.14
N ILE A 344 0.07 -7.71 9.38
CA ILE A 344 -0.03 -8.64 10.52
C ILE A 344 -1.49 -8.80 10.98
N LYS A 345 -2.26 -7.71 10.88
CA LYS A 345 -3.68 -7.62 11.23
C LYS A 345 -4.48 -6.90 10.14
N SER A 346 -5.76 -7.23 10.02
CA SER A 346 -6.70 -6.55 9.12
C SER A 346 -7.13 -5.16 9.63
N GLU A 347 -7.14 -4.98 10.95
CA GLU A 347 -7.54 -3.75 11.64
C GLU A 347 -6.39 -3.19 12.48
N GLN A 348 -6.34 -1.87 12.64
CA GLN A 348 -5.38 -1.20 13.51
C GLN A 348 -5.87 -1.29 14.97
N PRO A 349 -4.98 -1.37 15.98
CA PRO A 349 -5.44 -1.45 17.36
C PRO A 349 -6.14 -0.14 17.73
N LYS A 350 -7.23 -0.24 18.50
CA LYS A 350 -7.91 0.92 19.06
C LYS A 350 -6.97 1.66 20.02
N PRO A 351 -7.13 2.99 20.22
CA PRO A 351 -6.19 3.80 21.03
C PRO A 351 -5.99 3.37 22.49
N ASN A 352 -6.86 2.50 23.01
CA ASN A 352 -6.86 2.03 24.41
C ASN A 352 -6.59 0.52 24.52
N LEU A 353 -5.96 -0.07 23.49
CA LEU A 353 -5.52 -1.47 23.47
C LEU A 353 -4.09 -1.63 23.96
#